data_AF-A0AAI9C7S2-F1
#
_entry.id   AF-A0AAI9C7S2-F1
#
_cell.length_a   1.000
_cell.length_b   1.000
_cell.length_c   1.000
_cell.angle_alpha   90.00
_cell.angle_beta   90.00
_cell.angle_gamma   90.00
#
_symmetry.space_group_name_H-M   'P 1'
#
loop_
_entity.id
_entity.type
_entity.pdbx_description
1 polymer ?
#
loop_
_entity_poly.entity_id
_entity_poly.type
_entity_poly.pdbx_seq_one_letter_code
_entity_poly.pdbx_strand_id
1 'polypeptide(L)'
;MSDITADEARELQQNAVGSSEELWEEYVGVIRASATIGKSDATLGLKPKFTTVQMAAAAEMLRQRGFSVQEKGEHLEVSWADVQSVHGL
;
A
#
# COMPACT_ATOMS: atom_id res chain seq x y z
N MET A 1 22.37 20.86 6.32
CA MET A 1 21.34 19.83 6.09
C MET A 1 20.32 20.48 5.19
N SER A 2 20.14 19.97 3.97
CA SER A 2 19.20 20.56 3.01
C SER A 2 17.81 19.99 3.27
N ASP A 3 16.84 20.83 3.61
CA ASP A 3 15.42 20.49 3.70
C ASP A 3 14.92 20.12 2.31
N ILE A 4 14.56 18.85 2.12
CA ILE A 4 13.81 18.39 0.95
C ILE A 4 12.47 19.14 0.96
N THR A 5 12.15 19.80 -0.14
CA THR A 5 10.84 20.43 -0.30
C THR A 5 9.75 19.35 -0.46
N ALA A 6 8.51 19.65 -0.09
CA ALA A 6 7.39 18.70 -0.25
C ALA A 6 7.20 18.22 -1.70
N ASP A 7 7.68 18.99 -2.68
CA ASP A 7 7.69 18.64 -4.10
C ASP A 7 8.76 17.59 -4.42
N GLU A 8 9.98 17.74 -3.90
CA GLU A 8 11.04 16.73 -4.03
C GLU A 8 10.67 15.43 -3.30
N ALA A 9 9.97 15.53 -2.16
CA ALA A 9 9.46 14.36 -1.46
C ALA A 9 8.45 13.59 -2.33
N ARG A 10 7.59 14.29 -3.08
CA ARG A 10 6.61 13.70 -4.01
C ARG A 10 7.27 13.08 -5.24
N GLU A 11 8.27 13.74 -5.83
CA GLU A 11 9.02 13.16 -6.96
C GLU A 11 9.85 11.94 -6.55
N LEU A 12 10.48 11.97 -5.38
CA LEU A 12 11.17 10.81 -4.82
C LEU A 12 10.19 9.68 -4.50
N GLN A 13 8.99 10.01 -4.04
CA GLN A 13 7.92 9.04 -3.82
C GLN A 13 7.46 8.39 -5.12
N GLN A 14 7.26 9.17 -6.20
CA GLN A 14 6.89 8.62 -7.51
C GLN A 14 8.00 7.77 -8.13
N ASN A 15 9.28 8.18 -7.99
CA ASN A 15 10.42 7.42 -8.52
C ASN A 15 10.73 6.17 -7.69
N ALA A 16 10.53 6.23 -6.37
CA ALA A 16 10.75 5.08 -5.51
C ALA A 16 9.65 4.04 -5.73
N VAL A 17 8.40 4.43 -5.90
CA VAL A 17 7.30 3.50 -6.25
C VAL A 17 7.37 3.20 -7.75
N GLY A 18 8.44 2.50 -8.18
CA GLY A 18 8.56 1.97 -9.54
C GLY A 18 7.25 1.29 -9.96
N SER A 19 6.77 1.62 -11.17
CA SER A 19 5.43 1.34 -11.71
C SER A 19 4.41 0.97 -10.63
N SER A 20 3.81 2.00 -10.02
CA SER A 20 2.73 1.89 -9.02
C SER A 20 1.61 0.89 -9.41
N GLU A 21 1.44 0.61 -10.69
CA GLU A 21 0.51 -0.37 -11.24
C GLU A 21 0.89 -1.83 -10.92
N GLU A 22 2.16 -2.22 -11.06
CA GLU A 22 2.61 -3.60 -10.77
C GLU A 22 2.49 -3.92 -9.27
N LEU A 23 2.83 -2.94 -8.44
CA LEU A 23 2.65 -3.02 -6.99
C LEU A 23 1.20 -3.07 -6.56
N TRP A 24 0.36 -2.32 -7.26
CA TRP A 24 -1.08 -2.35 -7.03
C TRP A 24 -1.66 -3.72 -7.34
N GLU A 25 -1.30 -4.32 -8.47
CA GLU A 25 -1.75 -5.68 -8.82
C GLU A 25 -1.29 -6.72 -7.81
N GLU A 26 -0.05 -6.64 -7.31
CA GLU A 26 0.47 -7.53 -6.27
C GLU A 26 -0.36 -7.42 -4.98
N TYR A 27 -0.64 -6.20 -4.52
CA TYR A 27 -1.44 -5.95 -3.31
C TYR A 27 -2.89 -6.39 -3.46
N VAL A 28 -3.53 -6.08 -4.60
CA VAL A 28 -4.89 -6.53 -4.88
C VAL A 28 -4.96 -8.06 -4.95
N GLY A 29 -3.95 -8.72 -5.50
CA GLY A 29 -3.85 -10.18 -5.50
C GLY A 29 -3.89 -10.76 -4.08
N VAL A 30 -3.09 -10.22 -3.16
CA VAL A 30 -3.05 -10.67 -1.76
C VAL A 30 -4.36 -10.38 -1.03
N ILE A 31 -4.93 -9.19 -1.24
CA ILE A 31 -6.20 -8.77 -0.65
C ILE A 31 -7.35 -9.68 -1.14
N ARG A 32 -7.47 -9.90 -2.46
CA ARG A 32 -8.48 -10.79 -3.04
C ARG A 32 -8.31 -12.24 -2.58
N ALA A 33 -7.08 -12.74 -2.51
CA ALA A 33 -6.81 -14.08 -2.00
C ALA A 33 -7.25 -14.22 -0.53
N SER A 34 -6.96 -13.23 0.30
CA SER A 34 -7.37 -13.18 1.71
C SER A 34 -8.89 -13.06 1.86
N ALA A 35 -9.54 -12.24 1.03
CA ALA A 35 -11.00 -12.12 1.01
C ALA A 35 -11.68 -13.43 0.57
N THR A 36 -11.08 -14.17 -0.39
CA THR A 36 -11.60 -15.46 -0.87
C THR A 36 -11.64 -16.52 0.24
N ILE A 37 -10.70 -16.46 1.19
CA ILE A 37 -10.69 -17.34 2.37
C ILE A 37 -11.47 -16.76 3.56
N GLY A 38 -12.27 -15.71 3.35
CA GLY A 38 -13.16 -15.13 4.36
C GLY A 38 -12.51 -14.16 5.34
N LYS A 39 -11.27 -13.70 5.09
CA LYS A 39 -10.63 -12.68 5.92
C LYS A 39 -11.09 -11.27 5.55
N SER A 40 -11.00 -10.37 6.52
CA SER A 40 -11.29 -8.94 6.37
C SER A 40 -10.02 -8.07 6.39
N ASP A 41 -8.87 -8.73 6.39
CA ASP A 41 -7.54 -8.16 6.55
C ASP A 41 -6.48 -8.99 5.81
N ALA A 42 -5.39 -8.33 5.42
CA ALA A 42 -4.18 -8.93 4.88
C ALA A 42 -2.95 -8.17 5.34
N THR A 43 -1.87 -8.91 5.51
CA THR A 43 -0.53 -8.35 5.65
C THR A 43 0.10 -8.27 4.27
N LEU A 44 0.36 -7.06 3.80
CA LEU A 44 1.13 -6.82 2.58
C LEU A 44 2.60 -6.80 2.96
N GLY A 45 3.27 -7.91 2.68
CA GLY A 45 4.71 -8.05 2.84
C GLY A 45 5.41 -7.16 1.82
N LEU A 46 6.24 -6.25 2.33
CA LEU A 46 7.04 -5.41 1.46
C LEU A 46 8.28 -6.22 1.06
N LYS A 47 8.56 -6.32 -0.24
CA LYS A 47 9.85 -6.87 -0.71
C LYS A 47 10.98 -6.15 0.07
N PRO A 48 12.12 -6.80 0.37
CA PRO A 48 13.18 -6.31 1.28
C PRO A 48 13.95 -5.05 0.79
N LYS A 49 13.32 -4.17 0.01
CA LYS A 49 13.87 -2.93 -0.53
C LYS A 49 12.85 -1.77 -0.59
N PHE A 50 11.71 -1.87 0.09
CA PHE A 50 10.83 -0.71 0.23
C PHE A 50 11.44 0.29 1.21
N THR A 51 11.86 1.43 0.69
CA THR A 51 12.18 2.61 1.49
C THR A 51 10.94 3.09 2.24
N THR A 52 11.12 3.77 3.37
CA THR A 52 10.03 4.38 4.16
C THR A 52 9.08 5.22 3.31
N VAL A 53 9.60 5.87 2.27
CA VAL A 53 8.83 6.69 1.34
C VAL A 53 7.87 5.84 0.49
N GLN A 54 8.31 4.68 0.00
CA GLN A 54 7.46 3.77 -0.77
C GLN A 54 6.37 3.14 0.10
N MET A 55 6.67 2.89 1.38
CA MET A 55 5.67 2.41 2.34
C MET A 55 4.55 3.42 2.54
N ALA A 56 4.92 4.68 2.80
CA ALA A 56 3.96 5.76 2.96
C ALA A 56 3.10 5.93 1.70
N ALA A 57 3.72 5.83 0.52
CA ALA A 57 3.01 5.89 -0.76
C ALA A 57 2.02 4.75 -0.97
N ALA A 58 2.44 3.52 -0.72
CA ALA A 58 1.58 2.35 -0.81
C ALA A 58 0.41 2.45 0.17
N ALA A 59 0.68 2.86 1.41
CA ALA A 59 -0.34 3.07 2.42
C ALA A 59 -1.33 4.17 2.03
N GLU A 60 -0.85 5.29 1.50
CA GLU A 60 -1.71 6.38 1.03
C GLU A 60 -2.57 5.96 -0.16
N MET A 61 -2.00 5.22 -1.10
CA MET A 61 -2.70 4.70 -2.27
C MET A 61 -3.86 3.76 -1.88
N LEU A 62 -3.65 2.91 -0.88
CA LEU A 62 -4.67 2.03 -0.32
C LEU A 62 -5.74 2.83 0.43
N ARG A 63 -5.34 3.80 1.26
CA ARG A 63 -6.27 4.69 1.99
C ARG A 63 -7.18 5.48 1.05
N GLN A 64 -6.65 6.00 -0.06
CA GLN A 64 -7.43 6.70 -1.08
C GLN A 64 -8.53 5.84 -1.71
N ARG A 65 -8.37 4.51 -1.68
CA ARG A 65 -9.35 3.55 -2.19
C ARG A 65 -10.28 2.99 -1.10
N GLY A 66 -10.25 3.56 0.10
CA GLY A 66 -11.16 3.22 1.20
C GLY A 66 -10.67 2.12 2.12
N PHE A 67 -9.42 1.66 1.96
CA PHE A 67 -8.83 0.68 2.87
C PHE A 67 -8.33 1.34 4.16
N SER A 68 -8.45 0.60 5.25
CA SER A 68 -7.78 0.93 6.50
C SER A 68 -6.37 0.34 6.47
N VAL A 69 -5.34 1.17 6.69
CA VAL A 69 -3.94 0.74 6.59
C VAL A 69 -3.15 1.13 7.84
N GLN A 70 -2.52 0.16 8.49
CA GLN A 70 -1.55 0.36 9.56
C GLN A 70 -0.14 0.02 9.07
N GLU A 71 0.79 0.95 9.29
CA GLU A 71 2.20 0.77 8.99
C GLU A 71 2.88 0.09 10.19
N LYS A 72 3.44 -1.10 9.99
CA LYS A 72 4.06 -1.94 11.04
C LYS A 72 5.53 -2.22 10.72
N GLY A 73 6.35 -1.16 10.69
CA GLY A 73 7.79 -1.26 10.48
C GLY A 73 8.17 -1.76 9.09
N GLU A 74 8.05 -3.07 8.87
CA GLU A 74 8.46 -3.77 7.64
C GLU A 74 7.27 -4.24 6.77
N HIS A 75 6.03 -4.01 7.20
CA HIS A 75 4.84 -4.41 6.44
C HIS A 75 3.68 -3.42 6.62
N LEU A 76 2.70 -3.52 5.72
CA LEU A 76 1.42 -2.83 5.82
C LEU A 76 0.36 -3.84 6.22
N GLU A 77 -0.32 -3.60 7.33
CA GLU A 77 -1.56 -4.31 7.66
C GLU A 77 -2.71 -3.54 7.01
N VAL A 78 -3.45 -4.21 6.15
CA VAL A 78 -4.56 -3.63 5.40
C VAL A 78 -5.83 -4.35 5.78
N SER A 79 -6.85 -3.60 6.18
CA SER A 79 -8.20 -4.11 6.42
C SER A 79 -9.23 -3.42 5.53
N TRP A 80 -10.28 -4.17 5.21
CA TRP A 80 -11.36 -3.76 4.30
C TRP A 80 -12.74 -4.12 4.84
N ALA A 81 -12.87 -4.25 6.16
CA ALA A 81 -14.14 -4.52 6.82
C ALA A 81 -15.24 -3.50 6.41
N ASP A 82 -14.85 -2.26 6.13
CA ASP A 82 -15.75 -1.16 5.74
C ASP A 82 -15.88 -0.97 4.22
N VAL A 83 -15.15 -1.75 3.40
CA VAL A 83 -15.21 -1.66 1.94
C VAL A 83 -16.34 -2.56 1.43
N GLN A 84 -17.34 -1.95 0.76
CA GLN A 84 -18.57 -2.65 0.34
C GLN A 84 -18.33 -3.90 -0.53
N SER A 85 -17.28 -3.92 -1.36
CA SER A 85 -16.93 -5.10 -2.13
C SER A 85 -15.46 -5.10 -2.54
N VAL A 86 -14.67 -5.99 -1.93
CA VAL A 86 -13.29 -6.25 -2.33
C VAL A 86 -13.19 -7.08 -3.61
N HIS A 87 -14.25 -7.80 -3.98
CA HIS A 87 -14.31 -8.58 -5.22
C HIS A 87 -14.44 -7.70 -6.48
N GLY A 88 -14.77 -6.41 -6.33
CA GLY A 88 -14.87 -5.45 -7.44
C GLY A 88 -13.65 -4.56 -7.65
N LEU A 89 -12.66 -4.64 -6.74
CA LEU A 89 -11.32 -4.07 -6.93
C LEU A 89 -10.54 -4.94 -7.87
#